data_AF-Q9XH65-F1
#
_entry.id   AF-Q9XH65-F1
#
_cell.length_a   1.000
_cell.length_b   1.000
_cell.length_c   1.000
_cell.angle_alpha   90.00
_cell.angle_beta   90.00
_cell.angle_gamma   90.00
#
_symmetry.space_group_name_H-M   'P 1'
#
loop_
_entity.id
_entity.type
_entity.pdbx_description
1 polymer ?
#
loop_
_entity_poly.entity_id
_entity_poly.type
_entity_poly.pdbx_seq_one_letter_code
_entity_poly.pdbx_strand_id
1 'polypeptide(L)'
;TSFKFRQSPSSSSLNLRLNSRNWALNVSTPLTVDSSSSPPIEEEPKTQRFDPGAPPPFNLADIRAAIPKHCWVKNPWKSMSYVVRDVAIVFALAAGAAYLNNWLVWPLYWIAQGTMFWALFVLGHDCGHGSFSNDPRLNSVVGHLLHSSILVPYHGWRISHRTHHQ
;
A
#
# COMPACT_ATOMS: atom_id res chain seq x y z
N THR A 1 -58.41 12.10 9.86
CA THR A 1 -58.16 13.30 10.69
C THR A 1 -57.16 14.16 9.95
N SER A 2 -57.62 15.29 9.42
CA SER A 2 -56.86 16.21 8.55
C SER A 2 -56.11 17.22 9.41
N PHE A 3 -54.82 17.46 9.15
CA PHE A 3 -54.07 18.55 9.78
C PHE A 3 -53.59 19.54 8.71
N LYS A 4 -54.12 20.76 8.82
CA LYS A 4 -53.86 21.93 7.98
C LYS A 4 -52.47 22.52 8.26
N PHE A 5 -51.84 22.97 7.18
CA PHE A 5 -50.72 23.91 7.15
C PHE A 5 -51.06 25.24 7.83
N ARG A 6 -50.08 25.86 8.50
CA ARG A 6 -50.05 27.29 8.84
C ARG A 6 -48.68 27.87 8.47
N GLN A 7 -48.68 28.96 7.71
CA GLN A 7 -47.48 29.70 7.25
C GLN A 7 -46.99 30.73 8.29
N SER A 8 -45.65 30.83 8.37
CA SER A 8 -44.72 31.97 8.61
C SER A 8 -44.98 33.02 9.72
N PRO A 9 -43.91 33.54 10.35
CA PRO A 9 -43.28 34.75 9.80
C PRO A 9 -41.73 34.78 9.79
N SER A 10 -41.20 35.35 8.70
CA SER A 10 -40.11 36.34 8.58
C SER A 10 -38.82 36.21 9.43
N SER A 11 -37.74 35.87 8.72
CA SER A 11 -36.41 36.50 8.69
C SER A 11 -35.67 36.85 9.99
N SER A 12 -34.54 36.17 10.20
CA SER A 12 -33.27 36.78 10.65
C SER A 12 -32.12 35.89 10.19
N SER A 13 -31.37 36.38 9.20
CA SER A 13 -30.21 35.73 8.61
C SER A 13 -29.00 35.80 9.54
N LEU A 14 -28.63 34.66 10.14
CA LEU A 14 -27.37 34.52 10.87
C LEU A 14 -26.22 34.38 9.87
N ASN A 15 -25.43 35.44 9.73
CA ASN A 15 -24.17 35.45 8.98
C ASN A 15 -23.09 34.69 9.77
N LEU A 16 -22.98 33.38 9.56
CA LEU A 16 -21.80 32.62 9.95
C LEU A 16 -20.69 32.87 8.92
N ARG A 17 -19.73 33.74 9.27
CA ARG A 17 -18.47 33.95 8.54
C ARG A 17 -17.67 32.64 8.57
N LEU A 18 -17.81 31.84 7.52
CA LEU A 18 -16.84 30.79 7.21
C LEU A 18 -15.56 31.46 6.70
N ASN A 19 -14.50 31.36 7.50
CA ASN A 19 -13.16 31.80 7.16
C ASN A 19 -12.61 30.90 6.04
N SER A 20 -12.89 31.26 4.78
CA SER A 20 -12.28 30.62 3.62
C SER A 20 -10.80 31.00 3.58
N ARG A 21 -9.94 30.16 4.14
CA ARG A 21 -8.51 30.23 3.88
C ARG A 21 -8.30 29.78 2.44
N ASN A 22 -7.95 30.73 1.58
CA ASN A 22 -7.64 30.49 0.18
C ASN A 22 -6.17 30.07 0.09
N TRP A 23 -5.89 28.80 -0.16
CA TRP A 23 -4.53 28.28 -0.38
C TRP A 23 -4.19 28.41 -1.86
N ALA A 24 -4.24 29.63 -2.38
CA ALA A 24 -3.82 29.90 -3.75
C ALA A 24 -2.28 29.93 -3.78
N LEU A 25 -1.67 28.91 -4.38
CA LEU A 25 -0.25 28.91 -4.73
C LEU A 25 -0.02 29.91 -5.86
N ASN A 26 0.46 31.10 -5.51
CA ASN A 26 0.95 32.09 -6.47
C ASN A 26 2.29 31.59 -7.05
N VAL A 27 2.25 30.95 -8.21
CA VAL A 27 3.45 30.66 -9.00
C VAL A 27 3.46 31.60 -10.19
N SER A 28 4.26 32.66 -10.07
CA SER A 28 4.55 33.58 -11.17
C SER A 28 5.45 32.88 -12.18
N THR A 29 4.94 32.60 -13.38
CA THR A 29 5.77 32.19 -14.53
C THR A 29 6.34 33.43 -15.21
N PRO A 30 7.67 33.59 -15.35
CA PRO A 30 8.23 34.73 -16.06
C PRO A 30 8.00 34.65 -17.58
N LEU A 31 7.96 35.86 -18.16
CA LEU A 31 7.51 36.28 -19.48
C LEU A 31 8.06 35.51 -20.70
N THR A 32 7.17 35.42 -21.70
CA THR A 32 7.41 35.07 -23.11
C THR A 32 8.46 35.96 -23.79
N VAL A 33 9.45 35.29 -24.40
CA VAL A 33 10.17 35.48 -25.67
C VAL A 33 10.30 36.90 -26.26
N ASP A 34 11.56 37.32 -26.45
CA ASP A 34 11.94 38.15 -27.60
C ASP A 34 12.87 37.33 -28.52
N SER A 35 12.44 37.10 -29.76
CA SER A 35 13.23 36.44 -30.80
C SER A 35 14.00 37.50 -31.58
N SER A 36 15.32 37.55 -31.40
CA SER A 36 16.22 38.25 -32.32
C SER A 36 17.17 37.25 -33.00
N SER A 37 17.06 37.22 -34.33
CA SER A 37 18.07 36.84 -35.34
C SER A 37 18.92 35.58 -35.15
N SER A 38 18.65 34.58 -35.99
CA SER A 38 19.43 33.34 -36.21
C SER A 38 20.89 33.59 -36.64
N PRO A 39 21.77 32.61 -36.41
CA PRO A 39 22.40 31.92 -37.54
C PRO A 39 22.13 30.41 -37.52
N PRO A 40 22.27 29.69 -38.66
CA PRO A 40 22.02 28.25 -38.73
C PRO A 40 23.15 27.52 -38.01
N ILE A 41 22.84 26.96 -36.85
CA ILE A 41 23.73 26.05 -36.14
C ILE A 41 23.19 24.64 -36.39
N GLU A 42 24.09 23.79 -36.89
CA GLU A 42 23.93 22.36 -37.13
C GLU A 42 23.11 21.69 -36.02
N GLU A 43 22.18 20.81 -36.39
CA GLU A 43 21.31 20.09 -35.46
C GLU A 43 22.13 19.16 -34.57
N GLU A 44 22.64 19.70 -33.47
CA GLU A 44 23.04 18.95 -32.28
C GLU A 44 21.87 18.04 -31.87
N PRO A 45 22.11 16.74 -31.62
CA PRO A 45 21.04 15.81 -31.27
C PRO A 45 20.38 16.33 -30.02
N LYS A 46 19.10 16.74 -30.13
CA LYS A 46 18.28 17.20 -29.00
C LYS A 46 18.44 16.20 -27.85
N THR A 47 19.29 16.55 -26.89
CA THR A 47 19.36 15.84 -25.62
C THR A 47 17.99 16.02 -24.99
N GLN A 48 17.12 15.04 -25.18
CA GLN A 48 15.80 15.05 -24.58
C GLN A 48 16.02 15.11 -23.07
N ARG A 49 15.77 16.29 -22.50
CA ARG A 49 15.80 16.49 -21.06
C ARG A 49 14.77 15.54 -20.48
N PHE A 50 15.20 14.58 -19.67
CA PHE A 50 14.32 13.66 -18.97
C PHE A 50 13.31 14.47 -18.15
N ASP A 51 12.02 14.33 -18.47
CA ASP A 51 10.92 14.91 -17.71
C ASP A 51 10.38 13.85 -16.73
N PRO A 52 10.63 13.98 -15.42
CA PRO A 52 10.13 13.03 -14.43
C PRO A 52 8.60 13.00 -14.32
N GLY A 53 7.89 14.02 -14.82
CA GLY A 53 6.43 14.12 -14.78
C GLY A 53 5.72 13.52 -16.01
N ALA A 54 6.46 13.23 -17.08
CA ALA A 54 5.91 12.59 -18.26
C ALA A 54 5.53 11.12 -17.98
N PRO A 55 4.43 10.61 -18.57
CA PRO A 55 4.12 9.19 -18.45
C PRO A 55 5.26 8.36 -19.07
N PRO A 56 5.59 7.19 -18.49
CA PRO A 56 6.65 6.35 -19.01
C PRO A 56 6.35 5.93 -20.46
N PRO A 57 7.37 5.76 -21.31
CA PRO A 57 7.20 5.42 -22.73
C PRO A 57 6.79 3.95 -22.97
N PHE A 58 6.25 3.27 -21.94
CA PHE A 58 5.80 1.88 -21.96
C PHE A 58 4.52 1.75 -21.13
N ASN A 59 3.67 0.81 -21.50
CA ASN A 59 2.44 0.50 -20.76
C ASN A 59 2.65 -0.67 -19.79
N LEU A 60 1.67 -0.96 -18.93
CA LEU A 60 1.73 -2.09 -17.99
C LEU A 60 1.80 -3.47 -18.67
N ALA A 61 1.31 -3.62 -19.89
CA ALA A 61 1.40 -4.86 -20.65
C ALA A 61 2.83 -5.14 -21.11
N ASP A 62 3.57 -4.10 -21.51
CA ASP A 62 4.99 -4.21 -21.89
C ASP A 62 5.83 -4.71 -20.70
N ILE A 63 5.58 -4.17 -19.50
CA ILE A 63 6.23 -4.63 -18.26
C ILE A 63 5.89 -6.09 -17.96
N ARG A 64 4.60 -6.48 -18.07
CA ARG A 64 4.18 -7.86 -17.82
C ARG A 64 4.77 -8.84 -18.84
N ALA A 65 4.92 -8.42 -20.10
CA ALA A 65 5.52 -9.21 -21.17
C ALA A 65 7.02 -9.42 -20.97
N ALA A 66 7.72 -8.46 -20.33
CA ALA A 66 9.13 -8.58 -19.99
C ALA A 66 9.40 -9.59 -18.85
N ILE A 67 8.41 -9.92 -18.03
CA ILE A 67 8.55 -10.88 -16.92
C ILE A 67 8.50 -12.31 -17.47
N PRO A 68 9.53 -13.15 -17.23
CA PRO A 68 9.55 -14.54 -17.70
C PRO A 68 8.33 -15.36 -17.24
N LYS A 69 7.83 -16.25 -18.13
CA LYS A 69 6.63 -17.07 -17.87
C LYS A 69 6.69 -17.87 -16.56
N HIS A 70 7.87 -18.35 -16.19
CA HIS A 70 8.06 -19.15 -14.97
C HIS A 70 7.89 -18.34 -13.67
N CYS A 71 8.05 -17.01 -13.71
CA CYS A 71 7.82 -16.14 -12.55
C CYS A 71 6.33 -16.04 -12.17
N TRP A 72 5.42 -16.35 -13.10
CA TRP A 72 3.98 -16.34 -12.85
C TRP A 72 3.48 -17.65 -12.22
N VAL A 73 4.32 -18.68 -12.15
CA VAL A 73 3.97 -19.98 -11.57
C VAL A 73 4.18 -19.95 -10.06
N LYS A 74 3.08 -19.84 -9.32
CA LYS A 74 3.08 -19.94 -7.85
C LYS A 74 3.25 -21.40 -7.45
N ASN A 75 4.13 -21.67 -6.48
CA ASN A 75 4.32 -23.00 -5.90
C ASN A 75 3.76 -23.04 -4.46
N PRO A 76 2.56 -23.59 -4.23
CA PRO A 76 1.93 -23.61 -2.91
C PRO A 76 2.73 -24.38 -1.85
N TRP A 77 3.47 -25.42 -2.25
CA TRP A 77 4.32 -26.17 -1.33
C TRP A 77 5.48 -25.34 -0.82
N LYS A 78 6.10 -24.56 -1.70
CA LYS A 78 7.14 -23.61 -1.30
C LYS A 78 6.56 -22.54 -0.36
N SER A 79 5.42 -21.96 -0.70
CA SER A 79 4.73 -20.99 0.17
C SER A 79 4.39 -21.60 1.54
N MET A 80 3.90 -22.84 1.58
CA MET A 80 3.57 -23.53 2.83
C MET A 80 4.82 -23.87 3.66
N SER A 81 5.95 -24.18 3.00
CA SER A 81 7.21 -24.41 3.70
C SER A 81 7.68 -23.17 4.47
N TYR A 82 7.44 -21.97 3.93
CA TYR A 82 7.71 -20.71 4.65
C TYR A 82 6.79 -20.52 5.84
N VAL A 83 5.50 -20.85 5.72
CA VAL A 83 4.55 -20.84 6.86
C VAL A 83 5.05 -21.75 7.99
N VAL A 84 5.37 -23.01 7.67
CA VAL A 84 5.83 -23.97 8.67
C VAL A 84 7.15 -23.52 9.30
N ARG A 85 8.11 -23.05 8.50
CA ARG A 85 9.39 -22.50 8.99
C ARG A 85 9.15 -21.35 9.95
N ASP A 86 8.34 -20.37 9.58
CA ASP A 86 8.17 -19.15 10.38
C ASP A 86 7.44 -19.44 11.68
N VAL A 87 6.42 -20.31 11.63
CA VAL A 87 5.73 -20.81 12.83
C VAL A 87 6.69 -21.59 13.73
N ALA A 88 7.52 -22.47 13.18
CA ALA A 88 8.51 -23.22 13.95
C ALA A 88 9.53 -22.29 14.63
N ILE A 89 10.00 -21.25 13.93
CA ILE A 89 10.91 -20.24 14.51
C ILE A 89 10.21 -19.46 15.63
N VAL A 90 8.96 -19.04 15.42
CA VAL A 90 8.15 -18.37 16.45
C VAL A 90 8.07 -19.20 17.74
N PHE A 91 7.78 -20.50 17.62
CA PHE A 91 7.73 -21.38 18.79
C PHE A 91 9.11 -21.64 19.39
N ALA A 92 10.14 -21.81 18.56
CA ALA A 92 11.51 -22.04 19.02
C ALA A 92 12.08 -20.84 19.79
N LEU A 93 11.82 -19.61 19.31
CA LEU A 93 12.20 -18.38 19.99
C LEU A 93 11.50 -18.26 21.35
N ALA A 94 10.20 -18.50 21.41
CA ALA A 94 9.43 -18.45 22.65
C ALA A 94 9.90 -19.52 23.65
N ALA A 95 10.09 -20.76 23.20
CA ALA A 95 10.60 -21.84 24.03
C ALA A 95 12.04 -21.58 24.52
N GLY A 96 12.90 -21.07 23.64
CA GLY A 96 14.28 -20.71 23.98
C GLY A 96 14.36 -19.59 25.01
N ALA A 97 13.55 -18.53 24.86
CA ALA A 97 13.47 -17.44 25.82
C ALA A 97 12.96 -17.93 27.19
N ALA A 98 11.92 -18.76 27.19
CA ALA A 98 11.37 -19.35 28.42
C ALA A 98 12.36 -20.31 29.11
N TYR A 99 13.10 -21.12 28.34
CA TYR A 99 14.09 -22.06 28.87
C TYR A 99 15.29 -21.36 29.48
N LEU A 100 15.84 -20.35 28.80
CA LEU A 100 17.01 -19.61 29.28
C LEU A 100 16.67 -18.68 30.46
N ASN A 101 15.44 -18.16 30.51
CA ASN A 101 14.88 -17.33 31.58
C ASN A 101 15.88 -16.30 32.17
N ASN A 102 16.56 -15.56 31.30
CA ASN A 102 17.57 -14.57 31.67
C ASN A 102 17.11 -13.18 31.25
N TRP A 103 17.28 -12.18 32.10
CA TRP A 103 16.92 -10.79 31.83
C TRP A 103 17.48 -10.27 30.49
N LEU A 104 18.71 -10.64 30.13
CA LEU A 104 19.33 -10.21 28.87
C LEU A 104 18.71 -10.84 27.62
N VAL A 105 18.06 -12.00 27.76
CA VAL A 105 17.42 -12.72 26.63
C VAL A 105 16.11 -12.05 26.25
N TRP A 106 15.38 -11.44 27.19
CA TRP A 106 14.06 -10.86 26.93
C TRP A 106 14.07 -9.71 25.90
N PRO A 107 14.96 -8.70 25.98
CA PRO A 107 15.04 -7.67 24.95
C PRO A 107 15.39 -8.22 23.56
N LEU A 108 16.31 -9.19 23.49
CA LEU A 108 16.66 -9.86 22.23
C LEU A 108 15.48 -10.65 21.66
N TYR A 109 14.78 -11.36 22.54
CA TYR A 109 13.56 -12.10 22.20
C TYR A 109 12.48 -11.16 21.67
N TRP A 110 12.19 -10.03 22.31
CA TRP A 110 11.17 -9.10 21.83
C TRP A 110 11.43 -8.61 20.41
N ILE A 111 12.68 -8.23 20.13
CA ILE A 111 13.08 -7.78 18.80
C ILE A 111 12.93 -8.93 17.79
N ALA A 112 13.53 -10.08 18.07
CA ALA A 112 13.49 -11.23 17.15
C ALA A 112 12.06 -11.75 16.93
N GLN A 113 11.28 -11.89 18.00
CA GLN A 113 9.90 -12.36 17.96
C GLN A 113 8.99 -11.37 17.22
N GLY A 114 9.16 -10.07 17.48
CA GLY A 114 8.44 -9.01 16.77
C GLY A 114 8.71 -9.05 15.26
N THR A 115 9.96 -9.24 14.86
CA THR A 115 10.32 -9.45 13.44
C THR A 115 9.65 -10.68 12.86
N MET A 116 9.57 -11.79 13.61
CA MET A 116 8.90 -13.00 13.12
C MET A 116 7.38 -12.85 13.02
N PHE A 117 6.73 -12.09 13.91
CA PHE A 117 5.31 -11.77 13.74
C PHE A 117 5.05 -10.87 12.53
N TRP A 118 5.99 -9.96 12.19
CA TRP A 118 5.94 -9.24 10.93
C TRP A 118 6.06 -10.17 9.72
N ALA A 119 6.90 -11.21 9.79
CA ALA A 119 6.98 -12.23 8.74
C ALA A 119 5.63 -12.96 8.55
N LEU A 120 4.94 -13.34 9.63
CA LEU A 120 3.58 -13.90 9.55
C LEU A 120 2.57 -12.92 8.94
N PHE A 121 2.68 -11.63 9.27
CA PHE A 121 1.87 -10.58 8.66
C PHE A 121 2.06 -10.53 7.14
N VAL A 122 3.31 -10.56 6.67
CA VAL A 122 3.66 -10.56 5.23
C VAL A 122 3.10 -11.78 4.52
N LEU A 123 3.23 -12.99 5.10
CA LEU A 123 2.65 -14.19 4.51
C LEU A 123 1.11 -14.13 4.42
N GLY A 124 0.45 -13.61 5.47
CA GLY A 124 -0.99 -13.37 5.42
C GLY A 124 -1.40 -12.26 4.43
N HIS A 125 -0.56 -11.23 4.26
CA HIS A 125 -0.73 -10.19 3.27
C HIS A 125 -0.68 -10.75 1.84
N ASP A 126 0.28 -11.63 1.56
CA ASP A 126 0.39 -12.32 0.28
C ASP A 126 -0.82 -13.22 -0.01
N CYS A 127 -1.41 -13.82 1.03
CA CYS A 127 -2.70 -14.50 0.92
C CYS A 127 -3.82 -13.52 0.53
N GLY A 128 -3.83 -12.31 1.09
CA GLY A 128 -4.81 -11.25 0.79
C GLY A 128 -4.73 -10.76 -0.66
N HIS A 129 -3.52 -10.64 -1.22
CA HIS A 129 -3.29 -10.36 -2.64
C HIS A 129 -3.53 -11.56 -3.56
N GLY A 130 -3.50 -12.77 -3.01
CA GLY A 130 -3.56 -14.01 -3.79
C GLY A 130 -2.24 -14.34 -4.49
N SER A 131 -1.12 -13.72 -4.11
CA SER A 131 0.22 -14.09 -4.56
C SER A 131 0.74 -15.36 -3.89
N PHE A 132 0.18 -15.74 -2.73
CA PHE A 132 0.58 -16.94 -1.97
C PHE A 132 0.34 -18.25 -2.73
N SER A 133 -0.84 -18.42 -3.33
CA SER A 133 -1.20 -19.59 -4.14
C SER A 133 -2.27 -19.25 -5.19
N ASN A 134 -2.51 -20.18 -6.13
CA ASN A 134 -3.57 -20.05 -7.12
C ASN A 134 -4.96 -20.46 -6.59
N ASP A 135 -5.05 -21.06 -5.40
CA ASP A 135 -6.33 -21.45 -4.78
C ASP A 135 -6.81 -20.36 -3.80
N PRO A 136 -7.93 -19.66 -4.10
CA PRO A 136 -8.50 -18.65 -3.22
C PRO A 136 -8.94 -19.20 -1.85
N ARG A 137 -9.34 -20.48 -1.77
CA ARG A 137 -9.75 -21.11 -0.50
C ARG A 137 -8.55 -21.32 0.40
N LEU A 138 -7.46 -21.88 -0.14
CA LEU A 138 -6.20 -22.02 0.58
C LEU A 138 -5.71 -20.67 1.11
N ASN A 139 -5.68 -19.65 0.26
CA ASN A 139 -5.30 -18.29 0.66
C ASN A 139 -6.23 -17.73 1.75
N SER A 140 -7.53 -18.00 1.68
CA SER A 140 -8.47 -17.58 2.72
C SER A 140 -8.16 -18.28 4.05
N VAL A 141 -8.04 -19.60 4.07
CA VAL A 141 -7.79 -20.35 5.31
C VAL A 141 -6.45 -19.94 5.94
N VAL A 142 -5.37 -19.97 5.17
CA VAL A 142 -4.02 -19.63 5.65
C VAL A 142 -3.96 -18.17 6.09
N GLY A 143 -4.53 -17.26 5.31
CA GLY A 143 -4.58 -15.84 5.66
C GLY A 143 -5.31 -15.58 6.97
N HIS A 144 -6.47 -16.22 7.20
CA HIS A 144 -7.17 -16.11 8.49
C HIS A 144 -6.32 -16.69 9.64
N LEU A 145 -5.74 -17.88 9.48
CA LEU A 145 -4.92 -18.49 10.53
C LEU A 145 -3.72 -17.60 10.92
N LEU A 146 -2.98 -17.11 9.92
CA LEU A 146 -1.80 -16.28 10.14
C LEU A 146 -2.16 -14.94 10.77
N HIS A 147 -3.08 -14.18 10.17
CA HIS A 147 -3.46 -12.86 10.70
C HIS A 147 -4.17 -12.95 12.05
N SER A 148 -5.02 -13.95 12.29
CA SER A 148 -5.63 -14.15 13.61
C SER A 148 -4.60 -14.42 14.71
N SER A 149 -3.53 -15.16 14.40
CA SER A 149 -2.47 -15.45 15.38
C SER A 149 -1.73 -14.20 15.88
N ILE A 150 -1.73 -13.13 15.08
CA ILE A 150 -1.13 -11.81 15.40
C ILE A 150 -2.20 -10.72 15.63
N LEU A 151 -3.45 -11.11 15.91
CA LEU A 151 -4.57 -10.21 16.22
C LEU A 151 -4.95 -9.23 15.10
N VAL A 152 -4.65 -9.58 13.85
CA VAL A 152 -5.08 -8.83 12.67
C VAL A 152 -6.39 -9.44 12.12
N PRO A 153 -7.48 -8.66 11.99
CA PRO A 153 -8.73 -9.18 11.43
C PRO A 153 -8.61 -9.33 9.91
N TYR A 154 -8.23 -10.52 9.45
CA TYR A 154 -7.91 -10.80 8.04
C TYR A 154 -8.99 -10.33 7.04
N HIS A 155 -10.27 -10.58 7.34
CA HIS A 155 -11.36 -10.24 6.40
C HIS A 155 -11.53 -8.74 6.21
N GLY A 156 -11.49 -7.95 7.29
CA GLY A 156 -11.56 -6.49 7.19
C GLY A 156 -10.30 -5.94 6.52
N TRP A 157 -9.15 -6.43 6.97
CA TRP A 157 -7.84 -6.01 6.48
C TRP A 157 -7.67 -6.26 4.97
N ARG A 158 -8.02 -7.44 4.45
CA ARG A 158 -7.85 -7.76 3.01
C ARG A 158 -8.70 -6.87 2.10
N ILE A 159 -9.85 -6.38 2.59
CA ILE A 159 -10.75 -5.51 1.81
C ILE A 159 -10.16 -4.10 1.78
N SER A 160 -9.87 -3.52 2.95
CA SER A 160 -9.31 -2.17 3.05
C SER A 160 -7.95 -2.07 2.36
N HIS A 161 -7.12 -3.10 2.48
CA HIS A 161 -5.82 -3.15 1.86
C HIS A 161 -5.90 -3.22 0.33
N ARG A 162 -6.86 -3.99 -0.22
CA ARG A 162 -7.07 -4.00 -1.67
C ARG A 162 -7.50 -2.63 -2.19
N THR A 163 -8.35 -1.91 -1.48
CA THR A 163 -8.76 -0.54 -1.88
C THR A 163 -7.63 0.46 -1.80
N HIS A 164 -6.63 0.25 -0.93
CA HIS A 164 -5.45 1.11 -0.85
C HIS A 164 -4.48 0.92 -2.04
N HIS A 165 -4.45 -0.27 -2.66
CA HIS A 165 -3.55 -0.58 -3.78
C HIS A 165 -4.18 -0.44 -5.16
N GLN A 166 -5.46 -0.06 -5.24
CA GLN A 166 -6.16 0.25 -6.49
C GLN A 166 -5.73 1.62 -7.02
#